data_AF-A0A0A9HT73-F1
#
_entry.id   AF-A0A0A9HT73-F1
#
_cell.length_a   1.000
_cell.length_b   1.000
_cell.length_c   1.000
_cell.angle_alpha   90.00
_cell.angle_beta   90.00
_cell.angle_gamma   90.00
#
_symmetry.space_group_name_H-M   'P 1'
#
loop_
_entity.id
_entity.type
_entity.pdbx_description
1 polymer ?
#
loop_
_entity_poly.entity_id
_entity_poly.type
_entity_poly.pdbx_seq_one_letter_code
_entity_poly.pdbx_strand_id
1 'polypeptide(L)' 'MTTTRLLEMLHMDLFGPITYISIEGNKYGLVIIDDYSRYTLVFFYMTRVKCMQPSRSLQRELKMNLS' A
#
# COMPACT_ATOMS: atom_id res chain seq x y z
N MET A 1 -17.29 -2.07 10.84
CA MET A 1 -17.23 -0.59 10.88
C MET A 1 -17.20 -0.13 9.43
N THR A 2 -17.88 0.95 9.10
CA THR A 2 -17.85 1.56 7.76
C THR A 2 -17.52 3.03 7.96
N THR A 3 -16.37 3.45 7.44
CA THR A 3 -16.02 4.88 7.36
C THR A 3 -17.00 5.63 6.46
N THR A 4 -16.99 6.96 6.55
CA THR A 4 -17.88 7.85 5.77
C THR A 4 -17.13 8.72 4.78
N ARG A 5 -15.80 8.79 4.89
CA ARG A 5 -14.93 9.59 4.04
C ARG A 5 -13.80 8.75 3.48
N LEU A 6 -13.39 9.07 2.24
CA LEU A 6 -12.20 8.50 1.61
C LEU A 6 -10.96 8.75 2.47
N LEU A 7 -10.09 7.75 2.58
CA LEU A 7 -8.84 7.80 3.34
C LEU A 7 -9.02 8.03 4.85
N GLU A 8 -10.23 7.91 5.40
CA GLU A 8 -10.51 8.06 6.83
C GLU A 8 -9.91 6.90 7.65
N MET A 9 -9.93 5.69 7.08
CA MET A 9 -9.30 4.50 7.66
C MET A 9 -8.69 3.66 6.55
N LEU A 10 -7.36 3.54 6.60
CA LEU A 10 -6.57 2.68 5.72
C LEU A 10 -6.07 1.49 6.51
N HIS A 11 -6.42 0.28 6.06
CA HIS A 11 -5.81 -0.94 6.55
C HIS A 11 -4.57 -1.24 5.70
N MET A 12 -3.40 -1.21 6.34
CA MET A 12 -2.12 -1.46 5.66
C MET A 12 -1.49 -2.73 6.22
N ASP A 13 -1.08 -3.63 5.33
CA ASP A 13 -0.39 -4.86 5.70
C ASP A 13 0.84 -5.10 4.82
N LEU A 14 1.89 -5.65 5.42
CA LEU A 14 3.17 -5.90 4.77
C LEU A 14 3.43 -7.40 4.74
N PHE A 15 3.58 -7.96 3.54
CA PHE A 15 3.99 -9.35 3.35
C PHE A 15 5.38 -9.46 2.70
N GLY A 16 6.16 -10.46 3.14
CA GLY A 16 7.46 -10.82 2.56
C GLY A 16 8.50 -11.28 3.60
N PRO A 17 9.70 -11.75 3.21
CA PRO A 17 10.23 -11.85 1.85
C PRO A 17 9.53 -12.96 1.04
N ILE A 18 9.02 -12.61 -0.14
CA ILE A 18 8.43 -13.58 -1.05
C ILE A 18 9.54 -14.36 -1.79
N THR A 19 9.31 -15.66 -2.01
CA THR A 19 10.25 -16.56 -2.70
C THR A 19 10.50 -16.11 -4.15
N TYR A 20 9.47 -15.55 -4.77
CA TYR A 20 9.53 -15.01 -6.13
C TYR A 20 9.66 -13.50 -6.07
N ILE A 21 10.74 -12.96 -6.62
CA ILE A 21 10.93 -11.51 -6.75
C ILE A 21 9.99 -10.95 -7.82
N SER A 22 9.54 -9.71 -7.65
CA SER A 22 8.87 -9.00 -8.74
C SER A 22 9.81 -8.82 -9.93
N ILE A 23 9.27 -8.41 -11.08
CA ILE A 23 10.06 -8.12 -12.30
C ILE A 23 11.20 -7.13 -12.01
N GLU A 24 10.96 -6.17 -11.11
CA GLU A 24 11.96 -5.17 -10.72
C GLU A 24 12.93 -5.66 -9.63
N GLY A 25 12.74 -6.86 -9.08
CA GLY A 25 13.56 -7.42 -8.00
C GLY A 25 12.99 -7.24 -6.58
N ASN A 26 11.78 -6.67 -6.45
CA ASN A 26 11.19 -6.37 -5.15
C ASN A 26 10.78 -7.66 -4.43
N LYS A 27 11.04 -7.72 -3.11
CA LYS A 27 10.84 -8.90 -2.25
C LYS A 27 9.73 -8.72 -1.23
N TYR A 28 9.15 -7.54 -1.15
CA TYR A 28 8.12 -7.18 -0.19
C TYR A 28 6.93 -6.56 -0.91
N GLY A 29 5.73 -6.91 -0.48
CA GLY A 29 4.49 -6.31 -0.94
C GLY A 29 3.79 -5.59 0.21
N LEU A 30 3.41 -4.34 -0.01
CA LEU A 30 2.58 -3.55 0.89
C LEU A 30 1.18 -3.48 0.30
N VAL A 31 0.20 -4.01 1.01
CA VAL A 31 -1.22 -3.93 0.67
C VAL A 31 -1.84 -2.79 1.45
N ILE A 32 -2.59 -1.92 0.77
CA ILE A 32 -3.34 -0.82 1.37
C ILE A 32 -4.79 -0.97 0.95
N ILE A 33 -5.70 -1.06 1.92
CA ILE A 33 -7.14 -1.19 1.70
C ILE A 33 -7.82 0.02 2.32
N ASP A 34 -8.63 0.71 1.52
CA ASP A 34 -9.49 1.79 2.01
C ASP A 34 -10.84 1.21 2.49
N ASP A 35 -11.19 1.46 3.75
CA ASP A 35 -12.43 0.92 4.33
C ASP A 35 -13.70 1.54 3.72
N TYR A 36 -13.60 2.77 3.20
CA TYR A 36 -14.75 3.46 2.61
C TYR A 36 -15.05 2.93 1.21
N SER A 37 -14.08 3.04 0.31
CA SER A 37 -14.23 2.76 -1.11
C SER A 37 -13.95 1.29 -1.48
N ARG A 38 -13.44 0.48 -0.53
CA ARG A 38 -13.01 -0.90 -0.74
C ARG A 38 -11.93 -1.07 -1.80
N TYR A 39 -11.28 0.02 -2.22
CA TYR A 39 -10.12 -0.04 -3.09
C TYR A 39 -8.95 -0.69 -2.38
N THR A 40 -8.27 -1.57 -3.11
CA THR A 40 -7.07 -2.26 -2.66
C THR A 40 -5.93 -1.90 -3.58
N LEU A 41 -4.82 -1.40 -3.02
CA LEU A 41 -3.60 -1.07 -3.73
C LEU A 41 -2.46 -1.94 -3.22
N VAL A 42 -1.60 -2.38 -4.13
CA VAL A 42 -0.45 -3.24 -3.82
C VAL A 42 0.81 -2.56 -4.36
N PHE A 43 1.76 -2.29 -3.47
CA PHE A 43 3.05 -1.70 -3.79
C PHE A 43 4.18 -2.69 -3.53
N PHE A 44 5.17 -2.72 -4.42
CA PHE A 44 6.32 -3.61 -4.29
C PHE A 44 7.58 -2.84 -3.87
N TYR A 45 8.34 -3.42 -2.94
CA TYR A 45 9.57 -2.82 -2.41
C TYR A 45 10.71 -3.84 -2.23
N MET A 46 11.95 -3.34 -2.32
CA MET A 46 13.16 -4.15 -2.13
C MET A 46 13.42 -4.50 -0.67
N THR A 47 13.06 -3.61 0.26
CA THR A 47 13.36 -3.73 1.69
C THR A 47 12.15 -3.34 2.54
N ARG A 48 11.94 -4.03 3.67
CA ARG A 48 10.84 -3.73 4.62
C ARG A 48 10.90 -2.30 5.15
N VAL A 49 12.10 -1.78 5.38
CA VAL A 49 12.33 -0.42 5.88
C VAL A 49 11.71 0.61 4.94
N LYS A 50 11.81 0.40 3.62
CA LYS A 50 11.24 1.31 2.63
C LYS A 50 9.71 1.25 2.58
N CYS A 51 9.12 0.08 2.81
CA CYS A 51 7.66 -0.06 2.91
C CYS A 51 7.08 0.67 4.11
N MET A 52 7.77 0.60 5.25
CA MET A 52 7.27 1.06 6.54
C MET A 52 7.42 2.59 6.73
N GLN A 53 8.14 3.25 5.82
CA GLN A 53 8.31 4.69 5.80
C GLN A 53 7.33 5.31 4.79
N PRO A 54 6.31 6.06 5.25
CA PRO A 54 5.36 6.73 4.35
C PRO A 54 6.11 7.69 3.43
N SER A 55 6.16 7.40 2.13
CA SER A 55 6.79 8.28 1.17
C SER A 55 5.80 9.33 0.67
N ARG A 56 6.28 10.53 0.33
CA ARG A 56 5.44 11.56 -0.32
C ARG A 56 4.91 11.12 -1.68
N SER A 57 5.58 10.17 -2.35
CA SER A 57 5.07 9.59 -3.60
C SER A 57 3.83 8.74 -3.34
N LEU A 58 3.89 7.85 -2.34
CA LEU A 58 2.77 7.00 -1.93
C LEU A 58 1.52 7.83 -1.58
N GLN A 59 1.69 8.91 -0.81
CA GLN A 59 0.57 9.78 -0.45
C GLN A 59 -0.05 10.48 -1.67
N ARG A 60 0.76 10.87 -2.65
CA ARG A 60 0.24 11.48 -3.89
C ARG A 60 -0.51 10.45 -4.72
N GLU A 61 0.02 9.25 -4.81
CA GLU A 61 -0.58 8.16 -5.58
C GLU A 61 -1.90 7.70 -4.97
N LEU A 62 -1.98 7.59 -3.63
CA LEU A 62 -3.24 7.34 -2.93
C LEU A 62 -4.28 8.43 -3.22
N LYS A 63 -3.86 9.70 -3.22
CA LYS A 63 -4.76 10.81 -3.55
C LYS A 63 -5.21 10.80 -5.00
N MET A 64 -4.35 10.44 -5.95
CA MET A 64 -4.69 10.39 -7.38
C MET A 64 -5.59 9.21 -7.75
N ASN A 65 -5.42 8.05 -7.10
CA ASN A 65 -6.20 6.85 -7.41
C ASN A 65 -7.56 6.79 -6.71
N LEU A 66 -7.74 7.59 -5.65
CA LEU A 66 -8.96 7.59 -4.83
C LEU A 66 -9.73 8.92 -4.89
N SER A 67 -9.30 9.90 -5.71
CA SER A 67 -10.05 11.14 -6.00
C SER A 67 -10.81 11.04 -7.32
#